data_AF-A0A917I645-F1
#
_entry.id   AF-A0A917I645-F1
#
_cell.length_a   1.000
_cell.length_b   1.000
_cell.length_c   1.000
_cell.angle_alpha   90.00
_cell.angle_beta   90.00
_cell.angle_gamma   90.00
#
_symmetry.space_group_name_H-M   'P 1'
#
loop_
_entity.id
_entity.type
_entity.pdbx_description
1 polymer ?
#
loop_
_entity_poly.entity_id
_entity_poly.type
_entity_poly.pdbx_seq_one_letter_code
_entity_poly.pdbx_strand_id
1 'polypeptide(L)'
;MNHHHRKIRLAGAALMACIVVAGGIALAAPKTYQLPDETAELKPGPQPGFDAAKNNCMACHSVDYINYQPGKKGQAFWEAEVQKMIKVYHAPVDEADAKAIADYLAKTY
;
A
#
# COMPACT_ATOMS: atom_id res chain seq x y z
N MET A 1 57.48 -32.08 -25.52
CA MET A 1 56.08 -31.58 -25.56
C MET A 1 55.38 -31.48 -24.20
N ASN A 2 55.56 -32.42 -23.26
CA ASN A 2 54.68 -32.53 -22.06
C ASN A 2 54.76 -31.39 -21.02
N HIS A 3 55.88 -30.67 -20.93
CA HIS A 3 56.03 -29.59 -19.95
C HIS A 3 55.30 -28.29 -20.33
N HIS A 4 55.12 -27.99 -21.61
CA HIS A 4 54.41 -26.79 -22.05
C HIS A 4 52.90 -26.89 -21.85
N HIS A 5 52.30 -28.05 -22.11
CA HIS A 5 50.87 -28.29 -21.85
C HIS A 5 50.52 -28.25 -20.35
N ARG A 6 51.44 -28.67 -19.48
CA ARG A 6 51.26 -28.61 -18.02
C ARG A 6 51.23 -27.17 -17.50
N LYS A 7 52.11 -26.30 -18.01
CA LYS A 7 52.18 -24.88 -17.64
C LYS A 7 50.94 -24.09 -18.10
N ILE A 8 50.42 -24.38 -19.30
CA ILE A 8 49.21 -23.74 -19.85
C ILE A 8 47.96 -24.15 -19.05
N ARG A 9 47.85 -25.42 -18.62
CA ARG A 9 46.76 -25.91 -17.78
C ARG A 9 46.75 -25.29 -16.37
N LEU A 10 47.93 -25.12 -15.76
CA LEU A 10 48.07 -24.45 -14.45
C LEU A 10 47.74 -22.95 -14.52
N ALA A 11 48.17 -22.25 -15.58
CA ALA A 11 47.84 -20.84 -15.78
C ALA A 11 46.34 -20.61 -16.04
N GLY A 12 45.69 -21.48 -16.81
CA GLY A 12 44.24 -21.42 -17.04
C GLY A 12 43.40 -21.70 -15.79
N ALA A 13 43.83 -22.64 -14.95
CA ALA A 13 43.18 -22.92 -13.66
C ALA A 13 43.35 -21.78 -12.65
N ALA A 14 44.53 -21.15 -12.60
CA ALA A 14 44.78 -20.00 -11.73
C ALA A 14 43.96 -18.76 -12.16
N LEU A 15 43.80 -18.52 -13.46
CA LEU A 15 43.02 -17.39 -13.98
C LEU A 15 41.51 -17.55 -13.71
N MET A 16 40.97 -18.77 -13.82
CA MET A 16 39.58 -19.08 -13.46
C MET A 16 39.33 -18.94 -11.94
N ALA A 17 40.29 -19.34 -11.10
CA ALA A 17 40.17 -19.17 -9.65
C ALA A 17 40.16 -17.68 -9.23
N CYS A 18 40.91 -16.81 -9.90
CA CYS A 18 40.93 -15.38 -9.60
C CYS A 18 39.62 -14.65 -9.96
N ILE A 19 38.91 -15.08 -11.01
CA ILE A 19 37.62 -14.47 -11.42
C ILE A 19 36.50 -14.79 -10.41
N VAL A 20 36.51 -16.00 -9.84
CA VAL A 20 35.53 -16.42 -8.81
C VAL A 20 35.76 -15.71 -7.47
N VAL A 21 37.01 -15.36 -7.15
CA VAL A 21 37.34 -14.64 -5.90
C VAL A 21 37.09 -13.13 -6.00
N ALA A 22 37.25 -12.52 -7.18
CA ALA A 22 37.02 -11.08 -7.37
C ALA A 22 35.55 -10.72 -7.59
N GLY A 23 34.75 -11.63 -8.14
CA GLY A 23 33.30 -11.49 -8.31
C GLY A 23 32.52 -11.99 -7.11
N GLY A 24 32.79 -11.46 -5.91
CA GLY A 24 31.95 -11.73 -4.74
C GLY A 24 30.50 -11.36 -5.07
N ILE A 25 29.59 -12.32 -5.02
CA ILE A 25 28.15 -12.06 -5.17
C ILE A 25 27.76 -11.11 -4.05
N ALA A 26 27.57 -9.83 -4.36
CA ALA A 26 27.12 -8.84 -3.39
C ALA A 26 25.65 -9.17 -3.03
N LEU A 27 25.47 -10.01 -2.02
CA LEU A 27 24.17 -10.33 -1.47
C LEU A 27 23.72 -9.18 -0.57
N ALA A 28 23.06 -8.18 -1.16
CA ALA A 28 22.37 -7.15 -0.38
C ALA A 28 21.12 -7.77 0.26
N ALA A 29 21.09 -7.85 1.59
CA ALA A 29 19.89 -8.24 2.32
C ALA A 29 18.84 -7.11 2.27
N PRO A 30 17.53 -7.42 2.14
CA PRO A 30 16.49 -6.41 2.19
C PRO A 30 16.46 -5.73 3.56
N LYS A 31 16.30 -4.41 3.56
CA LYS A 31 15.94 -3.66 4.76
C LYS A 31 14.44 -3.79 4.99
N THR A 32 14.04 -4.02 6.24
CA THR A 32 12.64 -4.05 6.63
C THR A 32 12.27 -2.75 7.33
N TYR A 33 11.00 -2.38 7.22
CA TYR A 33 10.41 -1.30 7.99
C TYR A 33 9.06 -1.79 8.49
N GLN A 34 8.90 -1.84 9.81
CA GLN A 34 7.66 -2.27 10.42
C GLN A 34 6.82 -1.05 10.75
N LEU A 35 5.64 -0.97 10.15
CA LEU A 35 4.64 0.02 10.52
C LEU A 35 4.01 -0.36 11.87
N PRO A 36 3.57 0.64 12.66
CA PRO A 36 2.72 0.37 13.82
C PRO A 36 1.38 -0.24 13.38
N ASP A 37 0.68 -0.87 14.31
CA ASP A 37 -0.66 -1.40 14.05
C ASP A 37 -1.65 -0.27 13.74
N GLU A 38 -2.51 -0.49 12.74
CA GLU A 38 -3.61 0.41 12.40
C GLU A 38 -4.72 0.33 13.46
N THR A 39 -5.13 1.47 14.00
CA THR A 39 -6.10 1.56 15.11
C THR A 39 -7.26 2.52 14.84
N ALA A 40 -7.29 3.15 13.67
CA ALA A 40 -8.30 4.13 13.31
C ALA A 40 -9.68 3.47 13.15
N GLU A 41 -10.69 4.04 13.82
CA GLU A 41 -12.09 3.61 13.71
C GLU A 41 -12.98 4.76 13.23
N LEU A 42 -14.05 4.40 12.52
CA LEU A 42 -15.13 5.32 12.19
C LEU A 42 -15.97 5.60 13.45
N LYS A 43 -16.39 6.85 13.63
CA LYS A 43 -17.31 7.24 14.71
C LYS A 43 -18.64 6.50 14.55
N PRO A 44 -19.18 5.85 15.58
CA PRO A 44 -20.52 5.26 15.52
C PRO A 44 -21.56 6.29 15.07
N GLY A 45 -22.51 5.88 14.23
CA GLY A 45 -23.52 6.77 13.70
C GLY A 45 -24.74 6.06 13.11
N PRO A 46 -25.64 6.82 12.46
CA PRO A 46 -26.90 6.28 11.96
C PRO A 46 -26.71 5.24 10.85
N GLN A 47 -27.51 4.18 10.92
CA GLN A 47 -27.63 3.17 9.87
C GLN A 47 -28.57 3.63 8.74
N PRO A 48 -28.42 3.10 7.51
CA PRO A 48 -27.45 2.07 7.09
C PRO A 48 -26.04 2.62 6.75
N GLY A 49 -25.84 3.93 6.83
CA GLY A 49 -24.61 4.58 6.35
C GLY A 49 -23.35 4.22 7.12
N PHE A 50 -23.45 3.98 8.43
CA PHE A 50 -22.29 3.57 9.24
C PHE A 50 -21.74 2.20 8.81
N ASP A 51 -22.61 1.21 8.63
CA ASP A 51 -22.17 -0.13 8.18
C ASP A 51 -21.68 -0.08 6.72
N ALA A 52 -22.36 0.67 5.84
CA ALA A 52 -21.91 0.87 4.48
C ALA A 52 -20.50 1.51 4.43
N ALA A 53 -20.22 2.49 5.29
CA ALA A 53 -18.90 3.13 5.35
C ALA A 53 -17.81 2.18 5.86
N LYS A 54 -18.11 1.35 6.87
CA LYS A 54 -17.17 0.32 7.36
C LYS A 54 -16.80 -0.69 6.27
N ASN A 55 -17.76 -1.07 5.44
CA ASN A 55 -17.55 -2.07 4.39
C ASN A 55 -16.81 -1.50 3.17
N ASN A 56 -16.94 -0.20 2.89
CA ASN A 56 -16.47 0.39 1.65
C ASN A 56 -15.27 1.37 1.80
N CYS A 57 -15.16 2.09 2.92
CA CYS A 57 -14.22 3.21 3.06
C CYS A 57 -12.87 2.84 3.71
N MET A 58 -12.66 1.57 4.06
CA MET A 58 -11.43 1.08 4.71
C MET A 58 -10.51 0.30 3.74
N ALA A 59 -10.94 0.12 2.48
CA ALA A 59 -10.26 -0.76 1.54
C ALA A 59 -8.96 -0.19 0.94
N CYS A 60 -8.85 1.15 0.85
CA CYS A 60 -7.75 1.81 0.14
C CYS A 60 -6.84 2.65 1.05
N HIS A 61 -7.34 3.13 2.19
CA HIS A 61 -6.59 3.94 3.16
C HIS A 61 -7.20 3.80 4.55
N SER A 62 -6.48 4.25 5.59
CA SER A 62 -7.03 4.32 6.95
C SER A 62 -8.18 5.33 7.01
N VAL A 63 -9.07 5.16 7.99
CA VAL A 63 -10.22 6.07 8.19
C VAL A 63 -9.84 7.38 8.87
N ASP A 64 -8.56 7.58 9.19
CA ASP A 64 -8.03 8.87 9.65
C ASP A 64 -8.30 9.99 8.65
N TYR A 65 -8.28 9.67 7.35
CA TYR A 65 -8.61 10.62 6.27
C TYR A 65 -10.03 11.19 6.39
N ILE A 66 -10.95 10.42 6.97
CA ILE A 66 -12.32 10.86 7.27
C ILE A 66 -12.33 11.57 8.63
N ASN A 67 -11.69 10.98 9.65
CA ASN A 67 -11.68 11.49 11.02
C ASN A 67 -11.07 12.89 11.15
N TYR A 68 -10.11 13.24 10.29
CA TYR A 68 -9.43 14.53 10.30
C TYR A 68 -9.92 15.55 9.27
N GLN A 69 -11.01 15.26 8.54
CA GLN A 69 -11.67 16.32 7.79
C GLN A 69 -12.14 17.44 8.73
N PRO A 70 -12.18 18.71 8.27
CA PRO A 70 -12.76 19.78 9.05
C PRO A 70 -14.18 19.39 9.49
N GLY A 71 -14.53 19.59 10.75
CA GLY A 71 -15.86 19.22 11.26
C GLY A 71 -16.98 20.12 10.70
N LYS A 72 -18.21 19.63 10.73
CA LYS A 72 -19.47 20.33 10.37
C LYS A 72 -19.48 20.89 8.95
N LYS A 73 -18.88 20.17 8.00
CA LYS A 73 -18.86 20.59 6.58
C LYS A 73 -20.20 20.36 5.87
N GLY A 74 -21.03 19.49 6.43
CA GLY A 74 -22.39 19.25 5.95
C GLY A 74 -22.46 18.42 4.67
N GLN A 75 -23.69 18.24 4.17
CA GLN A 75 -24.03 17.25 3.15
C GLN A 75 -23.23 17.40 1.84
N ALA A 76 -23.18 18.59 1.26
CA ALA A 76 -22.56 18.80 -0.05
C ALA A 76 -21.06 18.46 -0.07
N PHE A 77 -20.37 18.69 1.05
CA PHE A 77 -18.96 18.33 1.18
C PHE A 77 -18.77 16.81 1.16
N TRP A 78 -19.55 16.09 1.96
CA TRP A 78 -19.41 14.64 2.07
C TRP A 78 -19.91 13.90 0.82
N GLU A 79 -20.95 14.42 0.14
CA GLU A 79 -21.34 13.93 -1.18
C GLU A 79 -20.20 14.09 -2.18
N ALA A 80 -19.52 15.24 -2.20
CA ALA A 80 -18.39 15.47 -3.09
C ALA A 80 -17.21 14.52 -2.80
N GLU A 81 -16.86 14.28 -1.53
CA GLU A 81 -15.79 13.34 -1.17
C GLU A 81 -16.16 11.90 -1.54
N VAL A 82 -17.38 11.44 -1.25
CA VAL A 82 -17.84 10.10 -1.64
C VAL A 82 -17.82 9.94 -3.17
N GLN A 83 -18.34 10.93 -3.91
CA GLN A 83 -18.33 10.88 -5.37
C GLN A 83 -16.90 10.94 -5.93
N LYS A 84 -15.98 11.67 -5.30
CA LYS A 84 -14.57 11.67 -5.67
C LYS A 84 -13.96 10.27 -5.51
N MET A 85 -14.24 9.56 -4.41
CA MET A 85 -13.76 8.19 -4.22
C MET A 85 -14.26 7.27 -5.34
N ILE A 86 -15.52 7.40 -5.74
CA ILE A 86 -16.14 6.56 -6.78
C ILE A 86 -15.63 6.93 -8.18
N LYS A 87 -15.64 8.21 -8.53
CA LYS A 87 -15.41 8.65 -9.92
C LYS A 87 -13.93 8.84 -10.26
N VAL A 88 -13.12 9.30 -9.31
CA VAL A 88 -11.69 9.59 -9.52
C VAL A 88 -10.82 8.43 -9.07
N TYR A 89 -11.14 7.81 -7.94
CA TYR A 89 -10.36 6.68 -7.40
C TYR A 89 -10.99 5.31 -7.66
N HIS A 90 -12.12 5.27 -8.37
CA HIS A 90 -12.76 4.04 -8.83
C HIS A 90 -13.16 3.08 -7.71
N ALA A 91 -13.49 3.61 -6.53
CA ALA A 91 -14.04 2.82 -5.43
C ALA A 91 -15.33 2.11 -5.90
N PRO A 92 -15.46 0.78 -5.72
CA PRO A 92 -16.59 0.00 -6.23
C PRO A 92 -17.80 0.11 -5.28
N VAL A 93 -18.36 1.31 -5.13
CA VAL A 93 -19.51 1.59 -4.27
C VAL A 93 -20.74 1.86 -5.13
N ASP A 94 -21.85 1.19 -4.86
CA ASP A 94 -23.11 1.44 -5.55
C ASP A 94 -23.77 2.77 -5.12
N GLU A 95 -24.78 3.20 -5.86
CA GLU A 95 -25.43 4.50 -5.63
C GLU A 95 -26.18 4.58 -4.29
N ALA A 96 -26.76 3.47 -3.84
CA ALA A 96 -27.53 3.43 -2.59
C ALA A 96 -26.59 3.55 -1.38
N ASP A 97 -25.50 2.78 -1.39
CA ASP A 97 -24.44 2.86 -0.38
C ASP A 97 -23.76 4.22 -0.41
N ALA A 98 -23.45 4.77 -1.60
CA ALA A 98 -22.84 6.09 -1.73
C ALA A 98 -23.69 7.17 -1.05
N LYS A 99 -25.01 7.15 -1.26
CA LYS A 99 -25.93 8.07 -0.61
C LYS A 99 -25.97 7.85 0.91
N ALA A 100 -26.08 6.60 1.36
CA ALA A 100 -26.13 6.29 2.78
C ALA A 100 -24.86 6.72 3.52
N ILE A 101 -23.69 6.50 2.91
CA ILE A 101 -22.38 6.91 3.45
C ILE A 101 -22.32 8.43 3.57
N ALA A 102 -22.66 9.18 2.50
CA ALA A 102 -22.62 10.64 2.54
C ALA A 102 -23.56 11.21 3.64
N ASP A 103 -24.77 10.66 3.76
CA ASP A 103 -25.74 11.05 4.78
C ASP A 103 -25.23 10.77 6.21
N TYR A 104 -24.57 9.62 6.42
CA TYR A 104 -23.93 9.28 7.70
C TYR A 104 -22.78 10.23 8.03
N LEU A 105 -21.86 10.42 7.08
CA LEU A 105 -20.70 11.27 7.28
C LEU A 105 -21.11 12.71 7.61
N ALA A 106 -22.09 13.26 6.89
CA ALA A 106 -22.59 14.61 7.14
C ALA A 106 -23.29 14.80 8.49
N LYS A 107 -23.88 13.73 9.05
CA LYS A 107 -24.52 13.76 10.37
C LYS A 107 -23.53 13.56 11.51
N THR A 108 -22.42 12.85 11.26
CA THR A 108 -21.48 12.41 12.29
C THR A 108 -20.18 13.22 12.34
N TYR A 109 -19.77 13.85 11.23
CA TYR A 109 -18.50 14.58 11.08
C TYR A 109 -18.70 16.02 10.60
#